data_AF-A0A847ZAD6-F1
#
_entry.id   AF-A0A847ZAD6-F1
#
_cell.length_a   1.000
_cell.length_b   1.000
_cell.length_c   1.000
_cell.angle_alpha   90.00
_cell.angle_beta   90.00
_cell.angle_gamma   90.00
#
_symmetry.space_group_name_H-M   'P 1'
#
loop_
_entity.id
_entity.type
_entity.pdbx_description
1 polymer ?
#
loop_
_entity_poly.entity_id
_entity_poly.type
_entity_poly.pdbx_seq_one_letter_code
_entity_poly.pdbx_strand_id
1 'polypeptide(L)'
;HFKSIPGDLDSVLKGSANIWFSGEKNLEVKVLIDSKAGDYFKRRKMFPTQEILEERPDGSLVVTFRVGYYDAIRHILKSWIPNMIILEPEEFRLSLIEDVRGWLKRQAKAV
;
A
#
# COMPACT_ATOMS: atom_id res chain seq x y z
N HIS A 1 -35.73 -3.84 13.72
CA HIS A 1 -35.94 -3.71 12.26
C HIS A 1 -34.60 -3.89 11.56
N PHE A 2 -34.29 -5.09 11.09
CA PHE A 2 -33.14 -5.30 10.19
C PHE A 2 -33.56 -4.79 8.80
N LYS A 3 -32.86 -3.77 8.29
CA LYS A 3 -33.06 -3.31 6.91
C LYS A 3 -32.55 -4.41 5.97
N SER A 4 -33.37 -4.72 4.98
CA SER A 4 -33.20 -5.74 3.96
C SER A 4 -31.80 -5.78 3.35
N ILE A 5 -31.26 -6.99 3.22
CA ILE A 5 -30.00 -7.28 2.53
C ILE A 5 -30.18 -6.89 1.04
N PRO A 6 -29.35 -6.00 0.47
CA PRO A 6 -29.40 -5.68 -0.95
C PRO A 6 -29.17 -6.93 -1.80
N GLY A 7 -29.95 -7.13 -2.87
CA GLY A 7 -29.83 -8.29 -3.77
C GLY A 7 -28.51 -8.38 -4.56
N ASP A 8 -27.61 -7.42 -4.36
CA ASP A 8 -26.26 -7.34 -4.91
C ASP A 8 -25.18 -7.75 -3.88
N LEU A 9 -25.57 -8.30 -2.72
CA LEU A 9 -24.60 -8.63 -1.68
C LEU A 9 -23.49 -9.55 -2.20
N ASP A 10 -23.80 -10.48 -3.10
CA ASP A 10 -22.80 -11.40 -3.65
C ASP A 10 -21.79 -10.74 -4.60
N SER A 11 -22.15 -9.69 -5.34
CA SER A 11 -21.15 -8.96 -6.17
C SER A 11 -20.33 -8.01 -5.32
N VAL A 12 -20.94 -7.37 -4.32
CA VAL A 12 -20.24 -6.59 -3.29
C VAL A 12 -19.30 -7.50 -2.48
N LEU A 13 -19.70 -8.74 -2.21
CA LEU A 13 -18.91 -9.74 -1.47
C LEU A 13 -17.80 -10.37 -2.31
N LYS A 14 -18.01 -10.62 -3.60
CA LYS A 14 -16.91 -11.00 -4.50
C LYS A 14 -15.91 -9.86 -4.70
N GLY A 15 -16.37 -8.62 -4.55
CA GLY A 15 -15.52 -7.44 -4.39
C GLY A 15 -15.09 -7.13 -2.95
N SER A 16 -15.48 -7.92 -1.94
CA SER A 16 -15.33 -7.59 -0.51
C SER A 16 -13.93 -7.87 0.07
N ALA A 17 -12.91 -7.45 -0.67
CA ALA A 17 -11.84 -6.69 -0.03
C ALA A 17 -12.17 -5.17 0.04
N ASN A 18 -13.33 -4.75 -0.49
CA ASN A 18 -13.79 -3.35 -0.60
C ASN A 18 -14.80 -2.92 0.48
N ILE A 19 -14.75 -3.46 1.71
CA ILE A 19 -15.46 -2.86 2.85
C ILE A 19 -14.65 -1.65 3.37
N TRP A 20 -14.45 -0.66 2.49
CA TRP A 20 -13.94 0.68 2.81
C TRP A 20 -14.69 1.70 1.94
N PHE A 21 -16.02 1.57 1.92
CA PHE A 21 -16.91 2.54 1.31
C PHE A 21 -16.80 3.90 2.04
N SER A 22 -15.97 4.78 1.50
CA SER A 22 -16.26 6.21 1.46
C SER A 22 -16.02 6.67 0.03
N GLY A 23 -17.12 7.00 -0.67
CA GLY A 23 -17.08 7.60 -1.99
C GLY A 23 -16.16 8.81 -2.01
N GLU A 24 -15.37 8.89 -3.07
CA GLU A 24 -14.39 9.95 -3.36
C GLU A 24 -13.17 9.98 -2.44
N LYS A 25 -12.18 9.14 -2.77
CA LYS A 25 -10.74 9.50 -2.89
C LYS A 25 -9.92 8.30 -3.35
N ASN A 26 -9.62 8.26 -4.65
CA ASN A 26 -8.69 7.32 -5.28
C ASN A 26 -7.25 7.83 -5.10
N LEU A 27 -6.71 7.76 -3.87
CA LEU A 27 -5.31 8.12 -3.67
C LEU A 27 -4.45 7.07 -4.38
N GLU A 28 -3.56 7.54 -5.24
CA GLU A 28 -2.60 6.69 -5.94
C GLU A 28 -1.24 6.80 -5.26
N VAL A 29 -0.69 5.67 -4.84
CA VAL A 29 0.64 5.57 -4.23
C VAL A 29 1.54 4.82 -5.19
N LYS A 30 2.58 5.50 -5.66
CA LYS A 30 3.60 4.95 -6.55
C LYS A 30 4.87 4.71 -5.74
N VAL A 31 5.41 3.51 -5.86
CA VAL A 31 6.64 3.11 -5.16
C VAL A 31 7.63 2.50 -6.14
N LEU A 32 8.91 2.65 -5.83
CA LEU A 32 10.00 1.89 -6.40
C LEU A 32 10.32 0.75 -5.44
N ILE A 33 10.26 -0.49 -5.93
CA ILE A 33 10.71 -1.70 -5.24
C ILE A 33 12.07 -2.06 -5.81
N ASP A 34 13.08 -2.25 -4.95
CA ASP A 34 14.39 -2.67 -5.43
C ASP A 34 14.39 -4.12 -5.95
N SER A 35 15.46 -4.53 -6.62
CA SER A 35 15.56 -5.87 -7.19
C SER A 35 15.62 -7.00 -6.15
N LYS A 36 15.95 -6.73 -4.89
CA LYS A 36 15.94 -7.73 -3.81
C LYS A 36 14.53 -8.13 -3.42
N ALA A 37 13.57 -7.21 -3.57
CA ALA A 37 12.16 -7.44 -3.31
C ALA A 37 11.30 -7.59 -4.59
N GLY A 38 11.78 -7.16 -5.76
CA GLY A 38 11.02 -7.11 -7.01
C GLY A 38 10.39 -8.46 -7.40
N ASP A 39 11.18 -9.54 -7.36
CA ASP A 39 10.69 -10.90 -7.65
C ASP A 39 9.52 -11.33 -6.74
N TYR A 40 9.48 -10.86 -5.50
CA TYR A 40 8.39 -11.16 -4.57
C TYR A 40 7.09 -10.45 -4.97
N PHE A 41 7.18 -9.19 -5.40
CA PHE A 41 6.04 -8.40 -5.88
C PHE A 41 5.48 -8.92 -7.21
N LYS A 42 6.32 -9.54 -8.07
CA LYS A 42 5.85 -10.25 -9.27
C LYS A 42 5.08 -11.52 -8.93
N ARG A 43 5.61 -12.32 -8.00
CA ARG A 43 5.04 -13.64 -7.65
C ARG A 43 3.78 -13.54 -6.80
N ARG A 44 3.66 -12.50 -5.98
CA ARG A 44 2.55 -12.34 -5.04
C ARG A 44 1.97 -10.94 -5.13
N LYS A 45 0.64 -10.87 -5.14
CA LYS A 45 -0.10 -9.61 -5.03
C LYS A 45 -0.11 -9.15 -3.57
N MET A 46 0.68 -8.13 -3.25
CA MET A 46 0.80 -7.60 -1.87
C MET A 46 -0.46 -6.85 -1.44
N PHE A 47 -1.17 -6.27 -2.39
CA PHE A 47 -2.35 -5.47 -2.14
C PHE A 47 -3.35 -5.62 -3.29
N PRO A 48 -4.68 -5.62 -3.05
CA PRO A 48 -5.68 -5.89 -4.07
C PRO A 48 -5.59 -5.01 -5.31
N THR A 49 -5.12 -3.76 -5.18
CA THR A 49 -5.01 -2.77 -6.27
C THR A 49 -3.59 -2.61 -6.80
N GLN A 50 -2.67 -3.51 -6.45
CA GLN A 50 -1.30 -3.52 -6.96
C GLN A 50 -1.27 -3.65 -8.49
N GLU A 51 -0.49 -2.79 -9.13
CA GLU A 51 -0.22 -2.79 -10.56
C GLU A 51 1.28 -2.48 -10.81
N ILE A 52 1.95 -3.29 -11.61
CA ILE A 52 3.36 -3.07 -11.99
C ILE A 52 3.36 -2.18 -13.23
N LEU A 53 3.89 -0.96 -13.10
CA LEU A 53 3.94 0.03 -14.18
C LEU A 53 5.20 -0.13 -15.05
N GLU A 54 6.31 -0.55 -14.44
CA GLU A 54 7.61 -0.67 -15.10
C GLU A 54 8.41 -1.80 -14.43
N GLU A 55 9.03 -2.65 -15.24
CA GLU A 55 10.12 -3.54 -14.81
C GLU A 55 11.42 -3.05 -15.43
N ARG A 56 12.38 -2.70 -14.58
CA ARG A 56 13.66 -2.14 -15.01
C ARG A 56 14.68 -3.25 -15.29
N PRO A 57 15.70 -2.99 -16.12
CA PRO A 57 16.73 -3.99 -16.45
C PRO A 57 17.50 -4.53 -15.24
N ASP A 58 17.60 -3.76 -14.15
CA ASP A 58 18.25 -4.17 -12.91
C ASP A 58 17.37 -5.05 -12.02
N GLY A 59 16.12 -5.33 -12.43
CA GLY A 59 15.13 -6.11 -11.70
C GLY A 59 14.30 -5.31 -10.70
N SER A 60 14.52 -3.99 -10.58
CA SER A 60 13.66 -3.11 -9.79
C SER A 60 12.33 -2.84 -10.49
N LEU A 61 11.29 -2.55 -9.71
CA LEU A 61 9.92 -2.37 -10.21
C LEU A 61 9.35 -1.02 -9.80
N VAL A 62 8.69 -0.33 -10.72
CA VAL A 62 7.77 0.74 -10.38
C VAL A 62 6.38 0.13 -10.22
N VAL A 63 5.83 0.25 -9.01
CA VAL A 63 4.55 -0.35 -8.64
C VAL A 63 3.61 0.74 -8.16
N THR A 64 2.35 0.69 -8.58
CA THR A 64 1.30 1.59 -8.11
C THR A 64 0.23 0.84 -7.32
N PHE A 65 -0.41 1.56 -6.41
CA PHE A 65 -1.52 1.10 -5.59
C PHE A 65 -2.58 2.18 -5.50
N ARG A 66 -3.85 1.77 -5.61
CA ARG A 66 -5.00 2.66 -5.39
C ARG A 66 -5.61 2.38 -4.04
N VAL A 67 -5.70 3.39 -3.18
CA VAL A 67 -6.16 3.26 -1.80
C VAL A 67 -7.19 4.33 -1.47
N GLY A 68 -8.16 4.00 -0.61
CA GLY A 68 -9.11 5.00 -0.10
C GLY A 68 -8.46 5.97 0.90
N TYR A 69 -7.45 5.50 1.64
CA TYR A 69 -6.71 6.27 2.64
C TYR A 69 -5.32 5.65 2.84
N TYR A 70 -4.33 6.47 3.19
CA TYR A 70 -2.93 6.04 3.28
C TYR A 70 -2.67 4.96 4.32
N ASP A 71 -3.38 4.95 5.44
CA ASP A 71 -3.15 3.97 6.50
C ASP A 71 -3.46 2.53 6.05
N ALA A 72 -4.33 2.35 5.05
CA ALA A 72 -4.63 1.04 4.47
C ALA A 72 -3.38 0.34 3.94
N ILE A 73 -2.46 1.09 3.32
CA ILE A 73 -1.26 0.53 2.69
C ILE A 73 0.01 0.77 3.50
N ARG A 74 0.00 1.74 4.42
CA ARG A 74 1.15 2.11 5.27
C ARG A 74 1.80 0.90 5.94
N HIS A 75 1.02 -0.02 6.50
CA HIS A 75 1.54 -1.20 7.19
C HIS A 75 2.27 -2.17 6.25
N ILE A 76 1.75 -2.34 5.04
CA ILE A 76 2.36 -3.21 4.03
C ILE A 76 3.69 -2.62 3.59
N LEU A 77 3.73 -1.32 3.28
CA LEU A 77 4.97 -0.65 2.85
C LEU A 77 6.05 -0.67 3.93
N LYS A 78 5.68 -0.51 5.21
CA LYS A 78 6.65 -0.59 6.34
C LYS A 78 7.38 -1.93 6.39
N SER A 79 6.70 -3.04 6.06
CA SER A 79 7.30 -4.39 6.04
C SER A 79 8.34 -4.58 4.94
N TRP A 80 8.41 -3.66 3.97
CA TRP A 80 9.34 -3.70 2.83
C TRP A 80 10.53 -2.77 2.97
N ILE A 81 10.63 -1.99 4.05
CA ILE A 81 11.81 -1.16 4.33
C ILE A 81 13.01 -2.08 4.62
N PRO A 82 14.21 -1.82 4.05
CA PRO A 82 14.61 -0.64 3.28
C PRO A 82 14.47 -0.79 1.75
N ASN A 83 13.93 -1.91 1.28
CA ASN A 83 13.90 -2.32 -0.13
C ASN A 83 12.79 -1.64 -0.97
N MET A 84 12.22 -0.54 -0.46
CA MET A 84 11.12 0.19 -1.07
C MET A 84 11.29 1.70 -0.84
N ILE A 85 10.97 2.48 -1.87
CA ILE A 85 10.94 3.95 -1.83
C ILE A 85 9.58 4.41 -2.34
N ILE A 86 8.89 5.27 -1.59
CA ILE A 86 7.69 5.95 -2.09
C ILE A 86 8.16 7.02 -3.09
N LEU A 87 7.70 6.93 -4.34
CA LEU A 87 7.95 7.95 -5.36
C LEU A 87 6.90 9.05 -5.25
N GLU A 88 5.62 8.67 -5.16
CA GLU A 88 4.49 9.57 -5.08
C GLU A 88 3.39 8.96 -4.18
N PRO A 89 2.60 9.81 -3.50
CA PRO A 89 2.74 11.26 -3.45
C PRO A 89 3.69 11.68 -2.32
N GLU A 90 4.29 12.87 -2.45
CA GLU A 90 5.38 13.31 -1.58
C GLU A 90 4.97 13.42 -0.11
N GLU A 91 3.76 13.92 0.16
CA GLU A 91 3.23 14.07 1.51
C GLU A 91 3.14 12.72 2.24
N PHE A 92 2.81 11.64 1.50
CA PHE A 92 2.76 10.31 2.08
C PHE A 92 4.16 9.78 2.40
N ARG A 93 5.12 10.02 1.50
CA ARG A 93 6.55 9.72 1.74
C ARG A 93 7.05 10.43 2.99
N LEU A 94 6.81 11.72 3.11
CA LEU A 94 7.25 12.53 4.26
C LEU A 94 6.60 12.04 5.56
N SER A 95 5.30 11.77 5.56
CA SER A 95 4.59 11.19 6.70
C SER A 95 5.20 9.85 7.14
N LEU A 96 5.55 8.97 6.20
CA LEU A 96 6.19 7.69 6.54
C LEU A 96 7.60 7.87 7.12
N ILE A 97 8.37 8.82 6.60
CA ILE A 97 9.70 9.17 7.13
C ILE A 97 9.59 9.65 8.58
N GLU A 98 8.62 10.51 8.88
CA GLU A 98 8.39 10.98 10.25
C GLU A 98 8.02 9.85 11.21
N ASP A 99 7.13 8.93 10.79
CA ASP A 99 6.77 7.74 11.57
C ASP A 99 8.00 6.90 11.93
N VAL A 100 8.84 6.61 10.93
CA VAL A 100 10.04 5.77 11.09
C VAL A 100 11.07 6.49 11.96
N ARG A 101 11.29 7.80 11.78
CA ARG A 101 12.16 8.60 12.65
C ARG A 101 11.67 8.62 14.09
N GLY A 102 10.35 8.74 14.30
CA GLY A 102 9.74 8.68 15.62
C GLY A 102 9.96 7.31 16.28
N TRP A 103 9.78 6.23 15.52
CA TRP A 103 10.08 4.87 15.98
C TRP A 103 11.57 4.70 16.33
N LEU A 104 12.50 5.10 15.45
CA LEU A 104 13.94 5.03 15.70
C LEU A 104 14.36 5.79 16.97
N LYS A 105 13.82 7.00 17.19
CA LYS A 105 14.06 7.76 18.42
C LYS A 105 13.59 7.02 19.68
N ARG A 106 12.45 6.31 19.61
CA ARG A 106 11.97 5.48 20.73
C ARG A 106 12.85 4.25 20.94
N GLN A 107 13.25 3.58 19.87
CA GLN A 107 14.14 2.41 19.92
C GLN A 107 15.49 2.77 20.55
N ALA A 108 16.10 3.89 20.12
CA ALA A 108 17.38 4.34 20.65
C ALA A 108 17.34 4.74 22.14
N LYS A 109 16.17 5.07 22.67
CA LYS A 109 15.97 5.39 24.10
C LYS A 109 15.65 4.16 24.96
N ALA A 110 15.29 3.05 24.33
CA ALA A 110 14.94 1.81 25.03
C ALA A 110 16.17 0.97 25.41
N VAL A 111 17.36 1.45 25.05
CA VAL A 111 18.69 0.94 25.42
C VAL A 111 19.34 1.97 26.34
#